data_AF-A0A850MB45-F1
#
_entry.id   AF-A0A850MB45-F1
#
_cell.length_a   1.000
_cell.length_b   1.000
_cell.length_c   1.000
_cell.angle_alpha   90.00
_cell.angle_beta   90.00
_cell.angle_gamma   90.00
#
_symmetry.space_group_name_H-M   'P 1'
#
loop_
_entity.id
_entity.type
_entity.pdbx_description
1 polymer ?
#
loop_
_entity_poly.entity_id
_entity_poly.type
_entity_poly.pdbx_seq_one_letter_code
_entity_poly.pdbx_strand_id
1 'polypeptide(L)'
;MAGKEKTIFEEIKEKIEDIIMGRRYLISEMGKLKLSMDKMAASLPNIADLTSWLDEVKGTMSSLGQITGLVDQLQTSSTQLTRITTAVEEMRTTFSGITDLRAVSDQITLSATKITKLGDSIREVRDQIRGLSDLREGFEASLATMAELKIAMGGLKETMDTLTSSFEGLAGIADLSNAAKTMKPAIDDLRETLHGLAELRTTLADLSRQTATIGDMKVLTSELKLAMREIRSSVQGLRPGAAPAAPAAATTARPTAAPTRTLASQIVSRTVTQAKKETPVYKAGRTTRPVKTPTATPVGPPTKTPAPTAKPVSTVTKPGAPGKKGKVPPIVTEVLGLLTSRAEGGADAHALANIMENARDTISKSWRWHPALYELGTFARKLRKLPKGQIPDATLMKTLMQKIKEWREKMVD
;
A
#
# COMPACT_ATOMS: atom_id res chain seq x y z
N MET A 1 126.88 -71.43 -38.12
CA MET A 1 125.51 -71.58 -38.66
C MET A 1 125.48 -72.84 -39.50
N ALA A 2 124.86 -73.92 -39.02
CA ALA A 2 124.69 -75.17 -39.75
C ALA A 2 123.19 -75.41 -39.88
N GLY A 3 122.64 -75.08 -41.05
CA GLY A 3 121.25 -75.38 -41.38
C GLY A 3 121.14 -76.89 -41.62
N LYS A 4 120.48 -77.60 -40.71
CA LYS A 4 120.04 -78.97 -40.98
C LYS A 4 118.95 -78.89 -42.04
N GLU A 5 119.28 -79.33 -43.26
CA GLU A 5 118.30 -79.55 -44.33
C GLU A 5 117.27 -80.56 -43.80
N LYS A 6 116.04 -80.08 -43.53
CA LYS A 6 114.91 -80.94 -43.21
C LYS A 6 114.68 -81.84 -44.42
N THR A 7 114.68 -83.16 -44.21
CA THR A 7 114.28 -84.11 -45.25
C THR A 7 112.84 -83.83 -45.67
N ILE A 8 112.53 -83.99 -46.97
CA ILE A 8 111.18 -83.80 -47.54
C ILE A 8 110.09 -84.50 -46.71
N PHE A 9 110.41 -85.64 -46.09
CA PHE A 9 109.50 -86.38 -45.22
C PHE A 9 109.05 -85.60 -43.96
N GLU A 10 109.94 -84.78 -43.37
CA GLU A 10 109.60 -83.96 -42.21
C GLU A 10 108.82 -82.71 -42.58
N GLU A 11 109.04 -82.16 -43.78
CA GLU A 11 108.19 -81.07 -44.29
C GLU A 11 106.77 -81.57 -44.58
N ILE A 12 106.62 -82.80 -45.11
CA ILE A 12 105.31 -83.43 -45.33
C ILE A 12 104.62 -83.72 -43.99
N LYS A 13 105.36 -84.24 -43.00
CA LYS A 13 104.82 -84.52 -41.67
C LYS A 13 104.33 -83.25 -40.97
N GLU A 14 105.11 -82.18 -41.02
CA GLU A 14 104.75 -80.86 -40.46
C GLU A 14 103.48 -80.30 -41.13
N LYS A 15 103.38 -80.39 -42.47
CA LYS A 15 102.14 -79.99 -43.19
C LYS A 15 100.94 -80.86 -42.82
N ILE A 16 101.11 -82.16 -42.61
CA ILE A 16 100.03 -83.05 -42.16
C ILE A 16 99.59 -82.69 -40.73
N GLU A 17 100.54 -82.42 -39.83
CA GLU A 17 100.23 -81.99 -38.46
C GLU A 17 99.51 -80.63 -38.44
N ASP A 18 99.91 -79.67 -39.26
CA ASP A 18 99.21 -78.38 -39.44
C ASP A 18 97.80 -78.56 -39.98
N ILE A 19 97.59 -79.45 -40.95
CA ILE A 19 96.25 -79.78 -41.46
C ILE A 19 95.38 -80.42 -40.38
N ILE A 20 95.95 -81.34 -39.58
CA ILE A 20 95.23 -82.00 -38.48
C ILE A 20 94.89 -80.98 -37.38
N MET A 21 95.82 -80.09 -37.03
CA MET A 21 95.62 -79.01 -36.07
C MET A 21 94.56 -78.02 -36.57
N GLY A 22 94.63 -77.60 -37.83
CA GLY A 22 93.64 -76.74 -38.47
C GLY A 22 92.24 -77.37 -38.48
N ARG A 23 92.15 -78.67 -38.77
CA ARG A 23 90.87 -79.40 -38.72
C ARG A 23 90.30 -79.50 -37.29
N ARG A 24 91.15 -79.77 -36.28
CA ARG A 24 90.71 -79.78 -34.87
C ARG A 24 90.23 -78.41 -34.42
N TYR A 25 90.93 -77.36 -34.82
CA TYR A 25 90.54 -75.98 -34.54
C TYR A 25 89.16 -75.65 -35.15
N LEU A 26 88.94 -75.97 -36.43
CA LEU A 26 87.65 -75.76 -37.09
C LEU A 26 86.51 -76.54 -36.43
N ILE A 27 86.74 -77.79 -36.02
CA ILE A 27 85.74 -78.59 -35.30
C ILE A 27 85.40 -77.95 -33.94
N SER A 28 86.40 -77.46 -33.22
CA SER A 28 86.20 -76.75 -31.95
C SER A 28 85.39 -75.46 -32.15
N GLU A 29 85.71 -74.65 -33.15
CA GLU A 29 84.97 -73.41 -33.46
C GLU A 29 83.54 -73.69 -33.93
N MET A 30 83.32 -74.72 -34.75
CA MET A 30 81.96 -75.17 -35.10
C MET A 30 81.18 -75.64 -33.87
N GLY A 31 81.82 -76.32 -32.92
CA GLY A 31 81.21 -76.73 -31.66
C GLY A 31 80.77 -75.53 -30.81
N LYS A 32 81.62 -74.51 -30.67
CA LYS A 32 81.28 -73.26 -29.98
C LYS A 32 80.15 -72.52 -30.68
N LEU A 33 80.19 -72.44 -32.01
CA LEU A 33 79.14 -71.79 -32.80
C LEU A 33 77.80 -72.49 -32.60
N LYS A 34 77.76 -73.83 -32.67
CA LYS A 34 76.53 -74.60 -32.42
C LYS A 34 76.00 -74.35 -31.01
N LEU A 35 76.85 -74.38 -30.00
CA LEU A 35 76.46 -74.08 -28.62
C LEU A 35 75.91 -72.66 -28.46
N SER A 36 76.48 -71.69 -29.20
CA SER A 36 75.99 -70.31 -29.23
C SER A 36 74.64 -70.19 -29.93
N MET A 37 74.41 -70.95 -31.02
CA MET A 37 73.12 -70.99 -31.72
C MET A 37 72.04 -71.67 -30.87
N ASP A 38 72.36 -72.76 -30.17
CA ASP A 38 71.42 -73.45 -29.28
C ASP A 38 71.06 -72.56 -28.08
N LYS A 39 72.03 -71.84 -27.51
CA LYS A 39 71.75 -70.83 -26.47
C LYS A 39 70.91 -69.67 -26.99
N MET A 40 71.16 -69.22 -28.22
CA MET A 40 70.37 -68.16 -28.86
C MET A 40 68.92 -68.62 -29.09
N ALA A 41 68.73 -69.84 -29.60
CA ALA A 41 67.42 -70.45 -29.81
C ALA A 41 66.65 -70.65 -28.50
N ALA A 42 67.34 -71.03 -27.42
CA ALA A 42 66.74 -71.16 -26.08
C ALA A 42 66.46 -69.80 -25.41
N SER A 43 67.19 -68.74 -25.78
CA SER A 43 67.03 -67.39 -25.25
C SER A 43 65.99 -66.54 -25.99
N LEU A 44 65.58 -66.97 -27.18
CA LEU A 44 64.43 -66.36 -27.85
C LEU A 44 63.20 -66.69 -27.01
N PRO A 45 62.52 -65.67 -26.43
CA PRO A 45 61.27 -65.93 -25.73
C PRO A 45 60.33 -66.65 -26.69
N ASN A 46 59.64 -67.67 -26.18
CA ASN A 46 58.72 -68.46 -26.97
C ASN A 46 57.77 -67.49 -27.69
N ILE A 47 57.63 -67.58 -29.01
CA ILE A 47 56.84 -66.62 -29.82
C ILE A 47 55.40 -66.48 -29.26
N ALA A 48 54.92 -67.53 -28.59
CA ALA A 48 53.68 -67.55 -27.83
C ALA A 48 53.67 -66.55 -26.65
N ASP A 49 54.74 -66.42 -25.87
CA ASP A 49 54.83 -65.49 -24.73
C ASP A 49 54.83 -64.04 -25.22
N LEU A 50 55.48 -63.78 -26.36
CA LEU A 50 55.53 -62.45 -26.97
C LEU A 50 54.15 -62.02 -27.52
N THR A 51 53.40 -62.99 -28.06
CA THR A 51 52.02 -62.77 -28.51
C THR A 51 51.08 -62.56 -27.33
N SER A 52 51.22 -63.34 -26.26
CA SER A 52 50.46 -63.18 -25.01
C SER A 52 50.68 -61.82 -24.37
N TRP A 53 51.93 -61.35 -24.31
CA TRP A 53 52.27 -60.03 -23.79
C TRP A 53 51.66 -58.91 -24.65
N LEU A 54 51.68 -59.06 -25.98
CA LEU A 54 51.11 -58.08 -26.90
C LEU A 54 49.59 -58.00 -26.81
N ASP A 55 48.92 -59.13 -26.60
CA ASP A 55 47.48 -59.18 -26.32
C ASP A 55 47.15 -58.53 -24.96
N GLU A 56 48.00 -58.69 -23.94
CA GLU A 56 47.86 -58.02 -22.65
C GLU A 56 48.06 -56.49 -22.75
N VAL A 57 49.05 -56.03 -23.52
CA VAL A 57 49.24 -54.61 -23.84
C VAL A 57 48.04 -54.04 -24.60
N LYS A 58 47.48 -54.80 -25.54
CA LYS A 58 46.28 -54.39 -26.28
C LYS A 58 45.04 -54.33 -25.37
N GLY A 59 44.93 -55.27 -24.44
CA GLY A 59 43.89 -55.28 -23.41
C GLY A 59 43.99 -54.06 -22.49
N THR A 60 45.19 -53.75 -22.00
CA THR A 60 45.42 -52.58 -21.14
C THR A 60 45.19 -51.26 -21.89
N MET A 61 45.59 -51.15 -23.16
CA MET A 61 45.25 -49.98 -23.99
C MET A 61 43.74 -49.81 -24.19
N SER A 62 43.02 -50.92 -24.36
CA SER A 62 41.55 -50.90 -24.46
C SER A 62 40.90 -50.44 -23.15
N SER A 63 41.41 -50.91 -22.01
CA SER A 63 41.00 -50.43 -20.68
C SER A 63 41.31 -48.94 -20.49
N LEU A 64 42.44 -48.45 -21.01
CA LEU A 64 42.79 -47.03 -20.95
C LEU A 64 41.77 -46.18 -21.74
N GLY A 65 41.34 -46.66 -22.91
CA GLY A 65 40.28 -46.03 -23.69
C GLY A 65 38.94 -45.96 -22.95
N GLN A 66 38.58 -47.02 -22.20
CA GLN A 66 37.38 -47.01 -21.35
C GLN A 66 37.49 -46.00 -20.21
N ILE A 67 38.67 -45.87 -19.58
CA ILE A 67 38.92 -44.88 -18.54
C ILE A 67 38.77 -43.46 -19.09
N THR A 68 39.32 -43.18 -20.27
CA THR A 68 39.13 -41.87 -20.94
C THR A 68 37.64 -41.57 -21.16
N GLY A 69 36.86 -42.56 -21.62
CA GLY A 69 35.41 -42.40 -21.77
C GLY A 69 34.68 -42.11 -20.45
N LEU A 70 35.10 -42.73 -19.34
CA LEU A 70 34.55 -42.45 -18.01
C LEU A 70 34.93 -41.05 -17.51
N VAL A 71 36.13 -40.57 -17.83
CA VAL A 71 36.58 -39.20 -17.50
C VAL A 71 35.74 -38.17 -18.27
N ASP A 72 35.48 -38.39 -19.56
CA ASP A 72 34.62 -37.51 -20.36
C ASP A 72 33.17 -37.48 -19.83
N GLN A 73 32.65 -38.64 -19.43
CA GLN A 73 31.35 -38.73 -18.77
C GLN A 73 31.33 -37.99 -17.43
N LEU A 74 32.38 -38.12 -16.63
CA LEU A 74 32.51 -37.42 -15.35
C LEU A 74 32.58 -35.90 -15.55
N GLN A 75 33.32 -35.43 -16.56
CA GLN A 75 33.40 -34.01 -16.89
C GLN A 75 32.07 -33.45 -17.39
N THR A 76 31.33 -34.25 -18.18
CA THR A 76 29.97 -33.90 -18.61
C THR A 76 29.03 -33.80 -17.41
N SER A 77 29.08 -34.77 -16.51
CA SER A 77 28.29 -34.79 -15.27
C SER A 77 28.63 -33.60 -14.36
N SER A 78 29.92 -33.29 -14.20
CA SER A 78 30.37 -32.12 -13.43
C SER A 78 29.82 -30.81 -14.02
N THR A 79 29.80 -30.68 -15.35
CA THR A 79 29.26 -29.49 -16.01
C THR A 79 27.74 -29.38 -15.79
N GLN A 80 27.03 -30.51 -15.82
CA GLN A 80 25.59 -30.55 -15.52
C GLN A 80 25.30 -30.16 -14.06
N LEU A 81 26.08 -30.65 -13.10
CA LEU A 81 25.95 -30.30 -11.69
C LEU A 81 26.14 -28.80 -11.44
N THR A 82 27.12 -28.17 -12.10
CA THR A 82 27.33 -26.72 -12.01
C THR A 82 26.11 -25.96 -12.52
N ARG A 83 25.53 -26.37 -13.66
CA ARG A 83 24.32 -25.73 -14.20
C ARG A 83 23.11 -25.88 -13.27
N ILE A 84 22.93 -27.06 -12.68
CA ILE A 84 21.86 -27.30 -11.69
C ILE A 84 22.06 -26.39 -10.48
N THR A 85 23.29 -26.26 -9.99
CA THR A 85 23.61 -25.40 -8.84
C THR A 85 23.26 -23.94 -9.13
N THR A 86 23.61 -23.43 -10.32
CA THR A 86 23.21 -22.08 -10.75
C THR A 86 21.70 -21.92 -10.79
N ALA A 87 20.97 -22.86 -11.40
CA ALA A 87 19.51 -22.81 -11.48
C ALA A 87 18.84 -22.84 -10.10
N VAL A 88 19.40 -23.59 -9.13
CA VAL A 88 18.90 -23.63 -7.75
C VAL A 88 19.09 -22.27 -7.06
N GLU A 89 20.21 -21.59 -7.27
CA GLU A 89 20.44 -20.27 -6.66
C GLU A 89 19.54 -19.18 -7.28
N GLU A 90 19.27 -19.26 -8.58
CA GLU A 90 18.27 -18.41 -9.25
C GLU A 90 16.86 -18.64 -8.71
N MET A 91 16.46 -19.91 -8.52
CA MET A 91 15.18 -20.25 -7.87
C MET A 91 15.11 -19.70 -6.44
N ARG A 92 16.18 -19.86 -5.65
CA ARG A 92 16.24 -19.32 -4.28
C ARG A 92 16.04 -17.81 -4.25
N THR A 93 16.66 -17.09 -5.17
CA THR A 93 16.51 -15.63 -5.33
C THR A 93 15.06 -15.27 -5.66
N THR A 94 14.43 -16.04 -6.55
CA THR A 94 13.01 -15.88 -6.92
C THR A 94 12.08 -16.12 -5.72
N PHE A 95 12.33 -17.18 -4.93
CA PHE A 95 11.58 -17.47 -3.71
C PHE A 95 11.75 -16.39 -2.63
N SER A 96 12.93 -15.78 -2.52
CA SER A 96 13.15 -14.61 -1.65
C SER A 96 12.25 -13.45 -2.07
N GLY A 97 12.18 -13.15 -3.37
CA GLY A 97 11.27 -12.11 -3.89
C GLY A 97 9.79 -12.39 -3.63
N ILE A 98 9.37 -13.67 -3.64
CA ILE A 98 7.99 -14.07 -3.25
C ILE A 98 7.75 -13.82 -1.76
N THR A 99 8.75 -14.02 -0.91
CA THR A 99 8.64 -13.73 0.53
C THR A 99 8.47 -12.23 0.77
N ASP A 100 9.20 -11.40 0.02
CA ASP A 100 9.04 -9.94 0.06
C ASP A 100 7.64 -9.51 -0.43
N LEU A 101 7.11 -10.15 -1.47
CA LEU A 101 5.73 -9.93 -1.93
C LEU A 101 4.69 -10.26 -0.85
N ARG A 102 4.94 -11.28 -0.03
CA ARG A 102 4.07 -11.61 1.11
C ARG A 102 4.09 -10.51 2.17
N ALA A 103 5.27 -9.98 2.50
CA ALA A 103 5.40 -8.85 3.43
C ALA A 103 4.66 -7.60 2.91
N VAL A 104 4.74 -7.33 1.61
CA VAL A 104 3.97 -6.25 0.96
C VAL A 104 2.46 -6.52 1.05
N SER A 105 2.01 -7.75 0.82
CA SER A 105 0.59 -8.15 0.95
C SER A 105 0.07 -7.96 2.37
N ASP A 106 0.85 -8.33 3.39
CA ASP A 106 0.48 -8.13 4.80
C ASP A 106 0.38 -6.64 5.13
N GLN A 107 1.30 -5.82 4.62
CA GLN A 107 1.26 -4.37 4.78
C GLN A 107 0.06 -3.71 4.07
N ILE A 108 -0.31 -4.20 2.88
CA ILE A 108 -1.53 -3.78 2.16
C ILE A 108 -2.76 -4.14 2.99
N THR A 109 -2.82 -5.34 3.56
CA THR A 109 -3.93 -5.80 4.40
C THR A 109 -4.08 -4.92 5.65
N LEU A 110 -2.98 -4.64 6.34
CA LEU A 110 -2.97 -3.73 7.49
C LEU A 110 -3.44 -2.32 7.11
N SER A 111 -3.01 -1.82 5.94
CA SER A 111 -3.42 -0.51 5.43
C SER A 111 -4.91 -0.48 5.10
N ALA A 112 -5.46 -1.55 4.51
CA ALA A 112 -6.88 -1.69 4.23
C ALA A 112 -7.71 -1.65 5.53
N THR A 113 -7.29 -2.36 6.58
CA THR A 113 -7.98 -2.31 7.89
C THR A 113 -7.99 -0.90 8.48
N LYS A 114 -6.87 -0.16 8.38
CA LYS A 114 -6.79 1.23 8.86
C LYS A 114 -7.73 2.15 8.07
N ILE A 115 -7.82 1.98 6.75
CA ILE A 115 -8.74 2.75 5.89
C ILE A 115 -10.21 2.48 6.27
N THR A 116 -10.57 1.23 6.55
CA THR A 116 -11.93 0.89 7.00
C THR A 116 -12.28 1.60 8.32
N LYS A 117 -11.39 1.54 9.32
CA LYS A 117 -11.60 2.24 10.60
C LYS A 117 -11.74 3.76 10.43
N LEU A 118 -10.97 4.34 9.51
CA LEU A 118 -11.10 5.76 9.17
C LEU A 118 -12.46 6.05 8.52
N GLY A 119 -12.93 5.19 7.63
CA GLY A 119 -14.26 5.28 7.02
C GLY A 119 -15.38 5.27 8.06
N ASP A 120 -15.27 4.42 9.07
CA ASP A 120 -16.24 4.35 10.17
C ASP A 120 -16.20 5.62 11.03
N SER A 121 -15.01 6.13 11.33
CA SER A 121 -14.84 7.42 12.05
C SER A 121 -15.44 8.60 11.29
N ILE A 122 -15.32 8.62 9.95
CA ILE A 122 -15.93 9.66 9.10
C ILE A 122 -17.45 9.56 9.09
N ARG A 123 -18.02 8.33 9.12
CA ARG A 123 -19.47 8.14 9.24
C ARG A 123 -19.98 8.69 10.57
N GLU A 124 -19.31 8.38 11.67
CA GLU A 124 -19.65 8.89 13.00
C GLU A 124 -19.67 10.43 13.03
N VAL A 125 -18.62 11.08 12.52
CA VAL A 125 -18.56 12.55 12.44
C VAL A 125 -19.70 13.11 11.59
N ARG A 126 -20.07 12.44 10.48
CA ARG A 126 -21.20 12.87 9.65
C ARG A 126 -22.52 12.78 10.40
N ASP A 127 -22.74 11.69 11.13
CA ASP A 127 -23.97 11.48 11.89
C ASP A 127 -24.07 12.51 13.03
N GLN A 128 -22.95 12.87 13.64
CA GLN A 128 -22.89 13.94 14.65
C GLN A 128 -23.14 15.34 14.05
N ILE A 129 -22.61 15.66 12.86
CA ILE A 129 -22.94 16.91 12.14
C ILE A 129 -24.43 16.98 11.83
N ARG A 130 -25.03 15.85 11.46
CA ARG A 130 -26.48 15.78 11.23
C ARG A 130 -27.26 16.06 12.50
N GLY A 131 -26.90 15.43 13.62
CA GLY A 131 -27.49 15.71 14.93
C GLY A 131 -27.37 17.17 15.37
N LEU A 132 -26.23 17.83 15.06
CA LEU A 132 -26.04 19.27 15.28
C LEU A 132 -26.98 20.14 14.43
N SER A 133 -27.25 19.72 13.18
CA SER A 133 -28.19 20.42 12.30
C SER A 133 -29.61 20.31 12.82
N ASP A 134 -30.04 19.11 13.23
CA ASP A 134 -31.37 18.86 13.80
C ASP A 134 -31.55 19.70 15.09
N LEU A 135 -30.49 19.81 15.88
CA LEU A 135 -30.49 20.62 17.08
C LEU A 135 -30.53 22.14 16.79
N ARG A 136 -29.85 22.61 15.74
CA ARG A 136 -29.97 24.01 15.29
C ARG A 136 -31.41 24.32 14.91
N GLU A 137 -32.07 23.43 14.18
CA GLU A 137 -33.47 23.58 13.80
C GLU A 137 -34.39 23.63 15.04
N GLY A 138 -34.13 22.77 16.04
CA GLY A 138 -34.81 22.84 17.33
C GLY A 138 -34.63 24.17 18.08
N PHE A 139 -33.44 24.78 18.00
CA PHE A 139 -33.19 26.11 18.55
C PHE A 139 -33.94 27.22 17.82
N GLU A 140 -34.00 27.16 16.49
CA GLU A 140 -34.74 28.15 15.70
C GLU A 140 -36.25 28.07 16.01
N ALA A 141 -36.79 26.86 16.15
CA ALA A 141 -38.17 26.65 16.62
C ALA A 141 -38.39 27.21 18.04
N SER A 142 -37.44 26.99 18.94
CA SER A 142 -37.43 27.54 20.30
C SER A 142 -37.38 29.08 20.32
N LEU A 143 -36.62 29.72 19.44
CA LEU A 143 -36.59 31.18 19.34
C LEU A 143 -37.90 31.73 18.78
N ALA A 144 -38.54 31.02 17.85
CA ALA A 144 -39.85 31.38 17.33
C ALA A 144 -40.91 31.36 18.45
N THR A 145 -40.98 30.28 19.24
CA THR A 145 -41.91 30.21 20.39
C THR A 145 -41.64 31.28 21.45
N MET A 146 -40.38 31.65 21.69
CA MET A 146 -40.04 32.76 22.59
C MET A 146 -40.50 34.12 22.04
N ALA A 147 -40.45 34.33 20.72
CA ALA A 147 -40.99 35.53 20.08
C ALA A 147 -42.53 35.59 20.23
N GLU A 148 -43.23 34.48 20.08
CA GLU A 148 -44.67 34.36 20.32
C GLU A 148 -45.02 34.67 21.78
N LEU A 149 -44.28 34.11 22.75
CA LEU A 149 -44.43 34.44 24.18
C LEU A 149 -44.27 35.94 24.44
N LYS A 150 -43.31 36.60 23.79
CA LYS A 150 -43.10 38.05 23.96
C LYS A 150 -44.31 38.85 23.46
N ILE A 151 -44.91 38.43 22.36
CA ILE A 151 -46.15 39.04 21.83
C ILE A 151 -47.29 38.83 22.83
N ALA A 152 -47.47 37.61 23.33
CA ALA A 152 -48.49 37.28 24.33
C ALA A 152 -48.35 38.10 25.62
N MET A 153 -47.12 38.27 26.15
CA MET A 153 -46.87 39.15 27.31
C MET A 153 -47.19 40.62 27.01
N GLY A 154 -46.95 41.08 25.78
CA GLY A 154 -47.34 42.43 25.34
C GLY A 154 -48.86 42.62 25.43
N GLY A 155 -49.63 41.65 24.92
CA GLY A 155 -51.09 41.66 25.02
C GLY A 155 -51.61 41.55 26.47
N LEU A 156 -50.94 40.76 27.32
CA LEU A 156 -51.27 40.72 28.75
C LEU A 156 -51.05 42.09 29.40
N LYS A 157 -49.94 42.77 29.11
CA LYS A 157 -49.66 44.09 29.67
C LYS A 157 -50.75 45.10 29.28
N GLU A 158 -51.13 45.11 28.00
CA GLU A 158 -52.18 46.01 27.48
C GLU A 158 -53.55 45.74 28.13
N THR A 159 -53.89 44.46 28.34
CA THR A 159 -55.12 44.09 29.08
C THR A 159 -55.05 44.50 30.55
N MET A 160 -53.88 44.40 31.20
CA MET A 160 -53.68 44.85 32.58
C MET A 160 -53.74 46.37 32.72
N ASP A 161 -53.20 47.12 31.76
CA ASP A 161 -53.32 48.58 31.68
C ASP A 161 -54.81 48.99 31.50
N THR A 162 -55.55 48.27 30.66
CA THR A 162 -57.00 48.46 30.47
C THR A 162 -57.78 48.17 31.75
N LEU A 163 -57.45 47.08 32.46
CA LEU A 163 -58.04 46.73 33.74
C LEU A 163 -57.77 47.82 34.79
N THR A 164 -56.53 48.32 34.86
CA THR A 164 -56.14 49.39 35.78
C THR A 164 -56.94 50.67 35.51
N SER A 165 -57.08 51.05 34.24
CA SER A 165 -57.85 52.23 33.83
C SER A 165 -59.36 52.07 34.10
N SER A 166 -59.91 50.85 33.96
CA SER A 166 -61.30 50.57 34.32
C SER A 166 -61.55 50.56 35.84
N PHE A 167 -60.55 50.23 36.66
CA PHE A 167 -60.60 50.42 38.11
C PHE A 167 -60.51 51.90 38.51
N GLU A 168 -59.74 52.73 37.79
CA GLU A 168 -59.70 54.18 38.02
C GLU A 168 -61.02 54.87 37.64
N GLY A 169 -61.77 54.31 36.70
CA GLY A 169 -63.06 54.83 36.22
C GLY A 169 -64.31 54.35 36.97
N LEU A 170 -64.18 53.74 38.16
CA LEU A 170 -65.18 52.91 38.85
C LEU A 170 -66.65 53.41 38.81
N ALA A 171 -67.32 53.06 37.72
CA ALA A 171 -68.76 53.02 37.54
C ALA A 171 -69.10 51.73 36.76
N GLY A 172 -68.96 50.55 37.39
CA GLY A 172 -69.60 49.34 36.85
C GLY A 172 -68.90 48.01 37.15
N ILE A 173 -69.51 47.20 38.02
CA ILE A 173 -69.19 45.78 38.23
C ILE A 173 -69.32 44.95 36.94
N ALA A 174 -70.11 45.41 35.96
CA ALA A 174 -70.28 44.78 34.66
C ALA A 174 -69.01 44.84 33.78
N ASP A 175 -68.28 45.95 33.80
CA ASP A 175 -67.02 46.10 33.04
C ASP A 175 -65.91 45.24 33.64
N LEU A 176 -65.90 45.10 34.98
CA LEU A 176 -65.01 44.18 35.67
C LEU A 176 -65.24 42.72 35.26
N SER A 177 -66.51 42.32 35.10
CA SER A 177 -66.85 40.98 34.63
C SER A 177 -66.42 40.73 33.19
N ASN A 178 -66.50 41.74 32.32
CA ASN A 178 -66.03 41.61 30.94
C ASN A 178 -64.50 41.58 30.88
N ALA A 179 -63.80 42.40 31.66
CA ALA A 179 -62.35 42.39 31.77
C ALA A 179 -61.80 41.07 32.35
N ALA A 180 -62.50 40.49 33.33
CA ALA A 180 -62.17 39.16 33.85
C ALA A 180 -62.35 38.05 32.80
N LYS A 181 -63.38 38.15 31.94
CA LYS A 181 -63.59 37.22 30.82
C LYS A 181 -62.51 37.36 29.74
N THR A 182 -62.01 38.57 29.47
CA THR A 182 -60.93 38.79 28.50
C THR A 182 -59.55 38.42 29.02
N MET A 183 -59.30 38.48 30.34
CA MET A 183 -58.04 38.01 30.93
C MET A 183 -57.87 36.49 30.91
N LYS A 184 -58.95 35.72 31.01
CA LYS A 184 -58.86 34.25 31.07
C LYS A 184 -58.11 33.62 29.88
N PRO A 185 -58.43 33.95 28.61
CA PRO A 185 -57.65 33.46 27.48
C PRO A 185 -56.18 33.93 27.53
N ALA A 186 -55.91 35.17 27.95
CA ALA A 186 -54.53 35.65 28.08
C ALA A 186 -53.72 34.88 29.15
N ILE A 187 -54.36 34.44 30.23
CA ILE A 187 -53.75 33.61 31.28
C ILE A 187 -53.50 32.18 30.77
N ASP A 188 -54.44 31.62 30.01
CA ASP A 188 -54.30 30.29 29.42
C ASP A 188 -53.16 30.28 28.37
N ASP A 189 -53.06 31.30 27.52
CA ASP A 189 -51.93 31.49 26.58
C ASP A 189 -50.58 31.62 27.30
N LEU A 190 -50.55 32.34 28.43
CA LEU A 190 -49.35 32.46 29.27
C LEU A 190 -48.94 31.12 29.90
N ARG A 191 -49.92 30.28 30.23
CA ARG A 191 -49.66 28.97 30.81
C ARG A 191 -49.08 28.01 29.76
N GLU A 192 -49.59 28.04 28.54
CA GLU A 192 -49.11 27.23 27.43
C GLU A 192 -47.68 27.64 27.03
N THR A 193 -47.41 28.94 26.92
CA THR A 193 -46.07 29.46 26.64
C THR A 193 -45.05 29.18 27.74
N LEU A 194 -45.44 29.25 29.03
CA LEU A 194 -44.59 28.80 30.14
C LEU A 194 -44.28 27.31 30.08
N HIS A 195 -45.21 26.49 29.59
CA HIS A 195 -44.97 25.07 29.42
C HIS A 195 -43.95 24.79 28.30
N GLY A 196 -44.03 25.52 27.19
CA GLY A 196 -43.02 25.50 26.12
C GLY A 196 -41.62 25.93 26.60
N LEU A 197 -41.55 26.90 27.52
CA LEU A 197 -40.27 27.31 28.13
C LEU A 197 -39.61 26.19 28.95
N ALA A 198 -40.40 25.32 29.57
CA ALA A 198 -39.89 24.16 30.29
C ALA A 198 -39.28 23.11 29.34
N GLU A 199 -39.89 22.89 28.18
CA GLU A 199 -39.34 22.01 27.13
C GLU A 199 -38.02 22.58 26.55
N LEU A 200 -37.96 23.90 26.39
CA LEU A 200 -36.77 24.63 25.96
C LEU A 200 -35.59 24.46 26.94
N ARG A 201 -35.90 24.43 28.24
CA ARG A 201 -34.89 24.15 29.27
C ARG A 201 -34.34 22.74 29.16
N THR A 202 -35.18 21.75 28.82
CA THR A 202 -34.73 20.37 28.62
C THR A 202 -33.88 20.22 27.35
N THR A 203 -34.24 20.87 26.24
CA THR A 203 -33.43 20.84 25.01
C THR A 203 -32.06 21.52 25.20
N LEU A 204 -32.00 22.59 25.99
CA LEU A 204 -30.73 23.24 26.35
C LEU A 204 -29.82 22.34 27.22
N ALA A 205 -30.40 21.53 28.10
CA ALA A 205 -29.64 20.57 28.90
C ALA A 205 -29.05 19.46 28.02
N ASP A 206 -29.77 19.00 27.00
CA ASP A 206 -29.27 18.02 26.03
C ASP A 206 -28.18 18.61 25.11
N LEU A 207 -28.31 19.89 24.73
CA LEU A 207 -27.24 20.62 24.04
C LEU A 207 -25.93 20.64 24.82
N SER A 208 -26.02 20.93 26.13
CA SER A 208 -24.84 20.98 27.00
C SER A 208 -24.11 19.63 26.99
N ARG A 209 -24.86 18.52 26.99
CA ARG A 209 -24.29 17.16 26.89
C ARG A 209 -23.67 16.88 25.52
N GLN A 210 -24.31 17.29 24.42
CA GLN A 210 -23.72 17.18 23.08
C GLN A 210 -22.46 18.04 22.92
N THR A 211 -22.39 19.21 23.56
CA THR A 211 -21.20 20.06 23.46
C THR A 211 -19.99 19.42 24.13
N ALA A 212 -20.20 18.65 25.20
CA ALA A 212 -19.14 17.87 25.84
C ALA A 212 -18.61 16.77 24.91
N THR A 213 -19.48 16.05 24.19
CA THR A 213 -19.04 15.01 23.24
C THR A 213 -18.30 15.58 22.03
N ILE A 214 -18.59 16.82 21.63
CA ILE A 214 -17.80 17.55 20.61
C ILE A 214 -16.38 17.85 21.10
N GLY A 215 -16.20 18.09 22.39
CA GLY A 215 -14.88 18.23 23.02
C GLY A 215 -14.04 16.96 22.85
N ASP A 216 -14.63 15.79 23.14
CA ASP A 216 -13.98 14.49 23.01
C ASP A 216 -13.63 14.18 21.54
N MET A 217 -14.49 14.57 20.60
CA MET A 217 -14.22 14.48 19.16
C MET A 217 -12.98 15.25 18.72
N LYS A 218 -12.74 16.45 19.26
CA LYS A 218 -11.55 17.24 18.94
C LYS A 218 -10.28 16.54 19.40
N VAL A 219 -10.34 15.88 20.55
CA VAL A 219 -9.24 15.04 21.07
C VAL A 219 -9.00 13.87 20.12
N LEU A 220 -10.03 13.09 19.78
CA LEU A 220 -9.94 11.98 18.80
C LEU A 220 -9.39 12.43 17.44
N THR A 221 -9.80 13.60 16.96
CA THR A 221 -9.31 14.15 15.68
C THR A 221 -7.83 14.54 15.76
N SER A 222 -7.39 15.04 16.91
CA SER A 222 -5.98 15.36 17.15
C SER A 222 -5.10 14.11 17.25
N GLU A 223 -5.59 13.06 17.90
CA GLU A 223 -4.95 11.74 17.95
C GLU A 223 -4.86 11.11 16.56
N LEU A 224 -5.92 11.22 15.74
CA LEU A 224 -5.92 10.75 14.36
C LEU A 224 -4.85 11.46 13.51
N LYS A 225 -4.71 12.78 13.64
CA LYS A 225 -3.66 13.53 12.93
C LYS A 225 -2.27 13.08 13.35
N LEU A 226 -2.09 12.75 14.63
CA LEU A 226 -0.83 12.23 15.16
C LEU A 226 -0.52 10.85 14.55
N ALA A 227 -1.48 9.93 14.59
CA ALA A 227 -1.35 8.59 14.02
C ALA A 227 -1.07 8.62 12.51
N MET A 228 -1.74 9.51 11.76
CA MET A 228 -1.47 9.68 10.33
C MET A 228 -0.06 10.22 10.05
N ARG A 229 0.48 11.10 10.90
CA ARG A 229 1.86 11.60 10.80
C ARG A 229 2.87 10.47 11.06
N GLU A 230 2.61 9.63 12.05
CA GLU A 230 3.46 8.49 12.41
C GLU A 230 3.48 7.42 11.32
N ILE A 231 2.32 7.12 10.71
CA ILE A 231 2.23 6.25 9.54
C ILE A 231 3.03 6.84 8.37
N ARG A 232 2.88 8.15 8.09
CA ARG A 232 3.62 8.81 7.01
C ARG A 232 5.13 8.78 7.23
N SER A 233 5.58 8.97 8.48
CA SER A 233 6.99 8.83 8.88
C SER A 233 7.50 7.40 8.65
N SER A 234 6.73 6.39 9.06
CA SER A 234 7.08 4.98 8.89
C SER A 234 7.20 4.58 7.42
N VAL A 235 6.34 5.12 6.55
CA VAL A 235 6.40 4.88 5.09
C VAL A 235 7.61 5.57 4.45
N GLN A 236 8.02 6.76 4.93
CA GLN A 236 9.20 7.45 4.40
C GLN A 236 10.52 6.77 4.82
N GLY A 237 10.55 6.11 5.98
CA GLY A 237 11.70 5.33 6.45
C GLY A 237 11.99 4.06 5.63
N LEU A 238 11.01 3.57 4.85
CA LEU A 238 11.14 2.37 4.02
C LEU A 238 11.60 2.65 2.60
N ARG A 239 11.97 3.89 2.25
CA ARG A 239 12.55 4.19 0.94
C ARG A 239 14.02 3.72 0.93
N PRO A 240 14.38 2.66 0.18
CA PRO A 240 15.76 2.20 0.10
C PRO A 240 16.61 3.30 -0.56
N GLY A 241 17.78 3.55 0.01
CA GLY A 241 18.67 4.63 -0.39
C GLY A 241 19.01 4.61 -1.88
N ALA A 242 18.58 5.65 -2.59
CA ALA A 242 19.27 6.10 -3.79
C ALA A 242 20.33 7.12 -3.35
N ALA A 243 21.58 6.69 -3.37
CA ALA A 243 22.74 7.52 -3.07
C ALA A 243 22.77 8.76 -4.00
N PRO A 244 23.08 9.97 -3.48
CA PRO A 244 23.32 11.13 -4.33
C PRO A 244 24.71 11.00 -4.94
N ALA A 245 24.78 10.84 -6.26
CA ALA A 245 26.02 10.98 -7.02
C ALA A 245 26.47 12.45 -6.95
N ALA A 246 27.62 12.67 -6.31
CA ALA A 246 28.33 13.93 -6.33
C ALA A 246 28.91 14.22 -7.73
N PRO A 247 28.89 15.46 -8.23
CA PRO A 247 29.83 15.88 -9.26
C PRO A 247 31.05 16.53 -8.62
N ALA A 248 32.22 16.05 -9.03
CA ALA A 248 33.52 16.57 -8.65
C ALA A 248 33.85 17.89 -9.36
N ALA A 249 34.37 18.84 -8.57
CA ALA A 249 35.41 19.81 -8.85
C ALA A 249 35.34 20.72 -10.11
N ALA A 250 35.23 22.02 -9.85
CA ALA A 250 36.14 23.01 -10.42
C ALA A 250 36.40 24.13 -9.41
N THR A 251 37.67 24.31 -9.07
CA THR A 251 38.21 25.20 -8.05
C THR A 251 38.77 26.46 -8.71
N THR A 252 38.38 27.66 -8.27
CA THR A 252 39.23 28.86 -8.35
C THR A 252 38.95 29.83 -7.19
N ALA A 253 39.92 29.91 -6.27
CA ALA A 253 40.42 31.04 -5.45
C ALA A 253 39.76 32.43 -5.63
N ARG A 254 39.62 33.39 -4.67
CA ARG A 254 40.03 33.67 -3.26
C ARG A 254 39.40 35.09 -2.90
N PRO A 255 39.76 35.84 -1.84
CA PRO A 255 39.14 35.97 -0.50
C PRO A 255 38.55 37.34 -0.08
N THR A 256 38.00 37.36 1.15
CA THR A 256 38.12 38.39 2.24
C THR A 256 36.86 39.17 2.61
N ALA A 257 36.28 38.87 3.79
CA ALA A 257 36.18 39.77 4.95
C ALA A 257 35.11 39.27 5.95
N ALA A 258 35.52 39.09 7.21
CA ALA A 258 34.65 38.95 8.38
C ALA A 258 34.37 40.36 8.98
N PRO A 259 33.72 40.54 10.15
CA PRO A 259 32.99 39.61 11.03
C PRO A 259 31.65 40.16 11.63
N THR A 260 31.08 39.37 12.56
CA THR A 260 30.22 39.73 13.72
C THR A 260 28.71 39.91 13.51
N ARG A 261 27.88 39.08 14.15
CA ARG A 261 27.28 39.35 15.48
C ARG A 261 26.41 38.18 16.00
N THR A 262 26.60 37.88 17.27
CA THR A 262 25.85 37.01 18.20
C THR A 262 24.33 37.25 18.23
N LEU A 263 23.56 36.19 18.52
CA LEU A 263 22.54 36.21 19.59
C LEU A 263 22.13 34.78 19.98
N ALA A 264 22.21 34.53 21.28
CA ALA A 264 21.78 33.32 21.96
C ALA A 264 20.26 33.28 22.15
N SER A 265 19.68 32.08 22.20
CA SER A 265 18.57 31.77 23.10
C SER A 265 18.44 30.27 23.28
N GLN A 266 18.86 29.81 24.45
CA GLN A 266 18.44 28.55 25.06
C GLN A 266 16.94 28.62 25.33
N ILE A 267 16.20 27.59 24.93
CA ILE A 267 14.86 27.34 25.47
C ILE A 267 14.86 25.96 26.12
N VAL A 268 14.89 26.02 27.45
CA VAL A 268 14.52 24.98 28.39
C VAL A 268 12.99 24.81 28.36
N SER A 269 12.49 23.58 28.29
CA SER A 269 11.14 23.19 28.75
C SER A 269 11.13 21.68 29.00
N ARG A 270 11.25 21.25 30.26
CA ARG A 270 10.20 21.05 31.28
C ARG A 270 9.59 19.64 31.21
N THR A 271 10.19 18.75 31.99
CA THR A 271 9.62 17.50 32.49
C THR A 271 8.40 17.82 33.36
N VAL A 272 7.22 17.31 33.01
CA VAL A 272 6.00 17.42 33.82
C VAL A 272 5.93 16.21 34.74
N THR A 273 6.11 16.45 36.04
CA THR A 273 5.86 15.52 37.13
C THR A 273 4.35 15.30 37.27
N GLN A 274 3.86 14.07 37.09
CA GLN A 274 2.47 13.70 37.36
C GLN A 274 2.21 13.73 38.87
N ALA A 275 1.32 14.62 39.30
CA ALA A 275 0.77 14.62 40.65
C ALA A 275 -0.35 13.58 40.75
N LYS A 276 -0.10 12.55 41.56
CA LYS A 276 -1.03 11.54 42.05
C LYS A 276 -2.09 12.23 42.93
N LYS A 277 -3.35 12.27 42.48
CA LYS A 277 -4.47 12.80 43.27
C LYS A 277 -5.21 11.63 43.91
N GLU A 278 -5.13 11.60 45.24
CA GLU A 278 -5.78 10.64 46.13
C GLU A 278 -7.31 10.77 46.07
N THR A 279 -7.98 9.63 46.02
CA THR A 279 -9.42 9.48 46.24
C THR A 279 -9.71 9.43 47.75
N PRO A 280 -10.67 10.21 48.27
CA PRO A 280 -11.16 9.98 49.61
C PRO A 280 -12.20 8.85 49.62
N VAL A 281 -11.97 7.92 50.54
CA VAL A 281 -12.86 6.84 50.96
C VAL A 281 -14.13 7.45 51.57
N TYR A 282 -15.30 7.09 51.04
CA TYR A 282 -16.58 7.26 51.75
C TYR A 282 -17.18 5.89 52.06
N LYS A 283 -17.23 5.58 53.37
CA LYS A 283 -18.03 4.49 53.96
C LYS A 283 -19.45 5.01 54.20
N ALA A 284 -20.43 4.31 53.66
CA ALA A 284 -21.80 4.20 54.19
C ALA A 284 -22.31 2.84 53.67
N GLY A 285 -22.75 1.89 54.48
CA GLY A 285 -23.79 2.04 55.49
C GLY A 285 -24.91 1.10 55.05
N ARG A 286 -24.78 -0.18 55.42
CA ARG A 286 -25.67 -1.29 55.07
C ARG A 286 -26.95 -1.18 55.88
N THR A 287 -28.10 -1.03 55.23
CA THR A 287 -29.42 -1.31 55.83
C THR A 287 -30.23 -2.19 54.88
N THR A 288 -30.49 -3.40 55.35
CA THR A 288 -31.35 -4.42 54.76
C THR A 288 -32.82 -4.11 55.02
N ARG A 289 -33.68 -4.24 53.99
CA ARG A 289 -34.98 -4.93 54.16
C ARG A 289 -35.49 -5.45 52.81
N PRO A 290 -36.20 -6.60 52.81
CA PRO A 290 -36.64 -7.29 51.61
C PRO A 290 -38.01 -6.77 51.16
N VAL A 291 -38.48 -7.17 49.97
CA VAL A 291 -39.84 -7.69 49.70
C VAL A 291 -40.20 -7.67 48.19
N LYS A 292 -40.69 -8.84 47.76
CA LYS A 292 -41.62 -9.18 46.65
C LYS A 292 -41.16 -9.12 45.19
N THR A 293 -40.92 -10.34 44.70
CA THR A 293 -41.25 -10.88 43.39
C THR A 293 -42.70 -10.56 42.94
N PRO A 294 -42.89 -10.22 41.66
CA PRO A 294 -44.06 -10.66 40.89
C PRO A 294 -43.56 -11.49 39.68
N THR A 295 -43.85 -12.79 39.64
CA THR A 295 -45.01 -13.39 38.95
C THR A 295 -45.03 -13.07 37.45
N ALA A 296 -44.54 -14.03 36.68
CA ALA A 296 -44.70 -14.09 35.23
C ALA A 296 -46.10 -14.57 34.85
N THR A 297 -46.73 -13.89 33.90
CA THR A 297 -47.91 -14.39 33.18
C THR A 297 -47.75 -14.08 31.69
N PRO A 298 -48.11 -15.01 30.78
CA PRO A 298 -47.73 -14.97 29.37
C PRO A 298 -48.79 -14.30 28.49
N VAL A 299 -48.35 -13.56 27.47
CA VAL A 299 -49.17 -13.04 26.35
C VAL A 299 -48.25 -13.02 25.13
N GLY A 300 -48.38 -13.90 24.14
CA GLY A 300 -49.31 -13.78 23.01
C GLY A 300 -48.49 -13.60 21.71
N PRO A 301 -48.94 -14.10 20.54
CA PRO A 301 -48.12 -14.25 19.34
C PRO A 301 -47.83 -12.91 18.64
N PRO A 302 -46.68 -12.76 17.95
CA PRO A 302 -46.32 -11.49 17.32
C PRO A 302 -47.21 -11.19 16.11
N THR A 303 -47.91 -10.06 16.21
CA THR A 303 -48.64 -9.39 15.14
C THR A 303 -47.68 -8.93 14.04
N LYS A 304 -48.04 -9.22 12.78
CA LYS A 304 -47.30 -8.85 11.58
C LYS A 304 -47.14 -7.33 11.48
N THR A 305 -45.89 -6.84 11.50
CA THR A 305 -45.54 -5.47 11.10
C THR A 305 -45.32 -5.42 9.58
N PRO A 306 -45.88 -4.44 8.86
CA PRO A 306 -45.74 -4.33 7.40
C PRO A 306 -44.33 -3.94 6.97
N ALA A 307 -43.89 -4.54 5.87
CA ALA A 307 -42.59 -4.32 5.25
C ALA A 307 -42.45 -2.89 4.69
N PRO A 308 -41.31 -2.21 4.89
CA PRO A 308 -41.02 -0.95 4.23
C PRO A 308 -40.67 -1.18 2.75
N THR A 309 -41.31 -0.36 1.92
CA THR A 309 -41.23 -0.23 0.47
C THR A 309 -39.81 -0.36 -0.09
N ALA A 310 -39.63 -1.31 -1.00
CA ALA A 310 -38.40 -1.55 -1.73
C ALA A 310 -38.00 -0.33 -2.57
N LYS A 311 -36.74 0.12 -2.41
CA LYS A 311 -36.06 1.00 -3.36
C LYS A 311 -35.74 0.22 -4.64
N PRO A 312 -35.83 0.84 -5.83
CA PRO A 312 -35.67 0.14 -7.10
C PRO A 312 -34.22 -0.32 -7.30
N VAL A 313 -34.10 -1.61 -7.60
CA VAL A 313 -32.89 -2.28 -8.07
C VAL A 313 -32.48 -1.70 -9.41
N SER A 314 -31.32 -1.04 -9.47
CA SER A 314 -30.66 -0.73 -10.75
C SER A 314 -30.06 -2.02 -11.31
N THR A 315 -30.74 -2.59 -12.30
CA THR A 315 -30.24 -3.67 -13.14
C THR A 315 -29.00 -3.22 -13.90
N VAL A 316 -27.89 -3.94 -13.68
CA VAL A 316 -26.68 -3.93 -14.49
C VAL A 316 -26.97 -4.70 -15.78
N THR A 317 -27.00 -4.00 -16.92
CA THR A 317 -27.05 -4.62 -18.26
C THR A 317 -25.71 -4.46 -18.98
N LYS A 318 -25.18 -5.59 -19.46
CA LYS A 318 -23.94 -5.76 -20.24
C LYS A 318 -24.16 -5.29 -21.71
N PRO A 319 -23.11 -4.86 -22.46
CA PRO A 319 -23.27 -4.01 -23.63
C PRO A 319 -23.35 -4.79 -24.96
N GLY A 320 -24.13 -4.26 -25.90
CA GLY A 320 -24.18 -4.71 -27.29
C GLY A 320 -24.69 -3.63 -28.25
N ALA A 321 -23.80 -3.20 -29.14
CA ALA A 321 -24.02 -2.57 -30.46
C ALA A 321 -24.58 -1.13 -30.57
N PRO A 322 -24.21 -0.39 -31.64
CA PRO A 322 -24.17 1.06 -31.68
C PRO A 322 -25.35 1.69 -32.43
N GLY A 323 -25.56 2.99 -32.22
CA GLY A 323 -26.31 3.83 -33.15
C GLY A 323 -27.71 4.24 -32.70
N LYS A 324 -27.80 4.98 -31.60
CA LYS A 324 -28.90 5.94 -31.40
C LYS A 324 -28.27 7.24 -30.93
N LYS A 325 -28.64 8.37 -31.59
CA LYS A 325 -28.30 9.73 -31.16
C LYS A 325 -28.62 9.84 -29.68
N GLY A 326 -27.57 9.73 -28.87
CA GLY A 326 -27.66 9.28 -27.50
C GLY A 326 -27.87 10.49 -26.61
N LYS A 327 -28.98 10.51 -25.86
CA LYS A 327 -29.12 11.41 -24.72
C LYS A 327 -27.81 11.37 -23.92
N VAL A 328 -27.16 12.51 -23.77
CA VAL A 328 -25.95 12.65 -22.97
C VAL A 328 -26.21 12.03 -21.61
N PRO A 329 -25.38 11.08 -21.16
CA PRO A 329 -25.54 10.51 -19.83
C PRO A 329 -25.50 11.67 -18.80
N PRO A 330 -26.46 11.76 -17.85
CA PRO A 330 -26.53 12.85 -16.87
C PRO A 330 -25.20 13.08 -16.14
N ILE A 331 -24.47 11.98 -15.88
CA ILE A 331 -23.16 12.00 -15.25
C ILE A 331 -22.12 12.88 -15.98
N VAL A 332 -22.17 12.98 -17.31
CA VAL A 332 -21.26 13.84 -18.09
C VAL A 332 -21.55 15.31 -17.80
N THR A 333 -22.83 15.68 -17.75
CA THR A 333 -23.24 17.07 -17.49
C THR A 333 -22.94 17.53 -16.06
N GLU A 334 -23.09 16.62 -15.08
CA GLU A 334 -22.75 16.87 -13.68
C GLU A 334 -21.24 17.06 -13.50
N VAL A 335 -20.44 16.15 -14.08
CA VAL A 335 -18.99 16.17 -13.98
C VAL A 335 -18.39 17.42 -14.62
N LEU A 336 -18.86 17.80 -15.83
CA LEU A 336 -18.41 19.03 -16.46
C LEU A 336 -18.91 20.28 -15.71
N GLY A 337 -20.11 20.23 -15.11
CA GLY A 337 -20.61 21.32 -14.27
C GLY A 337 -19.78 21.54 -13.00
N LEU A 338 -19.35 20.45 -12.35
CA LEU A 338 -18.43 20.51 -11.21
C LEU A 338 -17.08 21.13 -11.61
N LEU A 339 -16.56 20.79 -12.80
CA LEU A 339 -15.33 21.37 -13.30
C LEU A 339 -15.47 22.88 -13.54
N THR A 340 -16.57 23.33 -14.15
CA THR A 340 -16.90 24.76 -14.33
C THR A 340 -16.97 25.49 -13.00
N SER A 341 -17.74 24.97 -12.04
CA SER A 341 -17.91 25.60 -10.72
C SER A 341 -16.57 25.71 -9.97
N ARG A 342 -15.71 24.71 -10.08
CA ARG A 342 -14.37 24.73 -9.45
C ARG A 342 -13.39 25.67 -10.14
N ALA A 343 -13.47 25.79 -11.46
CA ALA A 343 -12.68 26.74 -12.23
C ALA A 343 -13.06 28.19 -11.86
N GLU A 344 -14.36 28.49 -11.75
CA GLU A 344 -14.87 29.80 -11.32
C GLU A 344 -14.54 30.11 -9.87
N GLY A 345 -14.55 29.09 -9.00
CA GLY A 345 -14.16 29.21 -7.60
C GLY A 345 -12.67 29.45 -7.36
N GLY A 346 -11.85 29.64 -8.40
CA GLY A 346 -10.43 29.94 -8.27
C GLY A 346 -9.59 28.77 -7.72
N ALA A 347 -10.00 27.53 -8.00
CA ALA A 347 -9.24 26.36 -7.58
C ALA A 347 -7.80 26.37 -8.15
N ASP A 348 -6.86 25.85 -7.38
CA ASP A 348 -5.46 25.75 -7.81
C ASP A 348 -5.31 24.82 -9.03
N ALA A 349 -4.25 25.04 -9.82
CA ALA A 349 -4.02 24.31 -11.06
C ALA A 349 -3.96 22.79 -10.88
N HIS A 350 -3.38 22.30 -9.77
CA HIS A 350 -3.27 20.85 -9.51
C HIS A 350 -4.62 20.25 -9.09
N ALA A 351 -5.41 20.96 -8.28
CA ALA A 351 -6.76 20.56 -7.95
C ALA A 351 -7.63 20.47 -9.21
N LEU A 352 -7.57 21.47 -10.09
CA LEU A 352 -8.28 21.44 -11.38
C LEU A 352 -7.81 20.27 -12.25
N ALA A 353 -6.49 20.03 -12.35
CA ALA A 353 -5.98 18.90 -13.10
C ALA A 353 -6.49 17.54 -12.59
N ASN A 354 -6.55 17.37 -11.26
CA ASN A 354 -7.06 16.14 -10.65
C ASN A 354 -8.57 15.97 -10.89
N ILE A 355 -9.35 17.06 -10.82
CA ILE A 355 -10.78 17.03 -11.16
C ILE A 355 -10.96 16.67 -12.63
N MET A 356 -10.15 17.21 -13.54
CA MET A 356 -10.19 16.86 -14.96
C MET A 356 -9.83 15.40 -15.21
N GLU A 357 -8.82 14.84 -14.56
CA GLU A 357 -8.52 13.41 -14.71
C GLU A 357 -9.65 12.52 -14.18
N ASN A 358 -10.20 12.84 -13.00
CA ASN A 358 -11.36 12.14 -12.46
C ASN A 358 -12.58 12.24 -13.39
N ALA A 359 -12.78 13.42 -14.00
CA ALA A 359 -13.83 13.65 -14.97
C ALA A 359 -13.64 12.78 -16.21
N ARG A 360 -12.43 12.76 -16.76
CA ARG A 360 -12.05 11.92 -17.90
C ARG A 360 -12.30 10.44 -17.60
N ASP A 361 -11.85 9.95 -16.46
CA ASP A 361 -11.99 8.54 -16.09
C ASP A 361 -13.47 8.17 -15.88
N THR A 362 -14.25 9.06 -15.26
CA THR A 362 -15.69 8.87 -15.05
C THR A 362 -16.44 8.83 -16.38
N ILE A 363 -16.18 9.79 -17.28
CA ILE A 363 -16.82 9.84 -18.59
C ILE A 363 -16.38 8.64 -19.44
N SER A 364 -15.11 8.19 -19.36
CA SER A 364 -14.60 7.06 -20.13
C SER A 364 -15.30 5.72 -19.84
N LYS A 365 -15.85 5.56 -18.61
CA LYS A 365 -16.62 4.39 -18.23
C LYS A 365 -17.97 4.34 -18.94
N SER A 366 -18.59 5.50 -19.17
CA SER A 366 -19.86 5.63 -19.88
C SER A 366 -19.67 5.73 -21.39
N TRP A 367 -18.61 6.39 -21.85
CA TRP A 367 -18.25 6.61 -23.24
C TRP A 367 -16.77 6.30 -23.49
N ARG A 368 -16.53 5.07 -23.96
CA ARG A 368 -15.17 4.53 -24.12
C ARG A 368 -14.25 5.36 -25.03
N TRP A 369 -14.79 6.05 -26.03
CA TRP A 369 -13.99 6.74 -27.05
C TRP A 369 -14.66 8.03 -27.53
N HIS A 370 -14.41 9.14 -26.83
CA HIS A 370 -14.86 10.46 -27.26
C HIS A 370 -13.64 11.40 -27.41
N PRO A 371 -13.50 12.15 -28.53
CA PRO A 371 -12.34 13.02 -28.77
C PRO A 371 -12.08 14.03 -27.63
N ALA A 372 -13.14 14.54 -27.02
CA ALA A 372 -13.03 15.44 -25.87
C ALA A 372 -12.32 14.82 -24.65
N LEU A 373 -12.31 13.49 -24.48
CA LEU A 373 -11.55 12.83 -23.40
C LEU A 373 -10.04 12.99 -23.55
N TYR A 374 -9.56 13.04 -24.79
CA TYR A 374 -8.14 13.28 -25.08
C TYR A 374 -7.78 14.74 -24.79
N GLU A 375 -8.61 15.68 -25.23
CA GLU A 375 -8.44 17.11 -24.91
C GLU A 375 -8.46 17.36 -23.39
N LEU A 376 -9.38 16.72 -22.66
CA LEU A 376 -9.46 16.84 -21.20
C LEU A 376 -8.17 16.38 -20.52
N GLY A 377 -7.63 15.22 -20.92
CA GLY A 377 -6.39 14.67 -20.37
C GLY A 377 -5.16 15.52 -20.73
N THR A 378 -5.08 16.04 -21.95
CA THR A 378 -3.97 16.92 -22.35
C THR A 378 -3.98 18.25 -21.60
N PHE A 379 -5.15 18.82 -21.34
CA PHE A 379 -5.27 20.05 -20.56
C PHE A 379 -4.96 19.83 -19.08
N ALA A 380 -5.39 18.72 -18.50
CA ALA A 380 -5.01 18.32 -17.14
C ALA A 380 -3.49 18.21 -16.97
N ARG A 381 -2.80 17.63 -17.96
CA ARG A 381 -1.32 17.57 -17.98
C ARG A 381 -0.67 18.95 -18.08
N LYS A 382 -1.26 19.89 -18.85
CA LYS A 382 -0.77 21.27 -18.90
C LYS A 382 -0.88 21.95 -17.54
N LEU A 383 -2.01 21.79 -16.86
CA LEU A 383 -2.22 22.34 -15.51
C LEU A 383 -1.25 21.75 -14.48
N ARG A 384 -0.93 20.45 -14.55
CA ARG A 384 0.07 19.81 -13.67
C ARG A 384 1.49 20.33 -13.82
N LYS A 385 1.84 20.91 -14.98
CA LYS A 385 3.17 21.50 -15.21
C LYS A 385 3.35 22.82 -14.46
N LEU A 386 2.27 23.44 -13.99
CA LEU A 386 2.36 24.64 -13.17
C LEU A 386 2.83 24.29 -11.74
N PRO A 387 3.57 25.18 -11.07
CA PRO A 387 3.87 25.10 -9.64
C PRO A 387 2.65 24.74 -8.78
N LYS A 388 2.85 23.90 -7.77
CA LYS A 388 1.78 23.52 -6.83
C LYS A 388 1.27 24.75 -6.07
N GLY A 389 -0.05 24.90 -5.98
CA GLY A 389 -0.69 26.04 -5.33
C GLY A 389 -0.80 27.29 -6.21
N GLN A 390 -0.29 27.26 -7.44
CA GLN A 390 -0.48 28.37 -8.38
C GLN A 390 -1.91 28.34 -8.95
N ILE A 391 -2.56 29.50 -8.91
CA ILE A 391 -3.83 29.73 -9.59
C ILE A 391 -3.51 29.92 -11.09
N PRO A 392 -4.22 29.23 -12.01
CA PRO A 392 -4.03 29.44 -13.45
C PRO A 392 -4.20 30.92 -13.82
N ASP A 393 -3.39 31.40 -14.75
CA ASP A 393 -3.53 32.76 -15.27
C ASP A 393 -4.89 32.95 -15.96
N ALA A 394 -5.37 34.20 -16.00
CA ALA A 394 -6.70 34.52 -16.55
C ALA A 394 -6.87 34.06 -18.00
N THR A 395 -5.80 34.07 -18.81
CA THR A 395 -5.82 33.61 -20.20
C THR A 395 -6.00 32.10 -20.28
N LEU A 396 -5.27 31.34 -19.48
CA LEU A 396 -5.43 29.89 -19.38
C LEU A 396 -6.81 29.50 -18.84
N MET A 397 -7.33 30.24 -17.86
CA MET A 397 -8.66 30.01 -17.32
C MET A 397 -9.76 30.28 -18.36
N LYS A 398 -9.68 31.40 -19.09
CA LYS A 398 -10.60 31.70 -20.20
C LYS A 398 -10.57 30.61 -21.26
N THR A 399 -9.37 30.11 -21.59
CA THR A 399 -9.18 29.00 -22.53
C THR A 399 -9.82 27.70 -22.03
N LEU A 400 -9.65 27.39 -20.74
CA LEU A 400 -10.26 26.22 -20.10
C LEU A 400 -11.79 26.30 -20.15
N MET A 401 -12.37 27.45 -19.82
CA MET A 401 -13.83 27.64 -19.83
C MET A 401 -14.42 27.51 -21.24
N GLN A 402 -13.75 28.08 -22.25
CA GLN A 402 -14.11 27.91 -23.66
C GLN A 402 -14.07 26.42 -24.05
N LYS A 403 -13.03 25.70 -23.63
CA LYS A 403 -12.88 24.27 -23.91
C LYS A 403 -13.94 23.41 -23.22
N ILE A 404 -14.32 23.73 -21.98
CA ILE A 404 -15.40 23.02 -21.28
C ILE A 404 -16.73 23.18 -22.02
N LYS A 405 -17.00 24.38 -22.55
CA LYS A 405 -18.19 24.64 -23.37
C LYS A 405 -18.15 23.82 -24.67
N GLU A 406 -17.04 23.86 -25.41
CA GLU A 406 -16.85 23.04 -26.62
C GLU A 406 -17.00 21.54 -26.34
N TRP A 407 -16.45 21.04 -25.23
CA TRP A 407 -16.59 19.64 -24.87
C TRP A 407 -18.03 19.28 -24.52
N ARG A 408 -18.75 20.17 -23.84
CA ARG A 408 -20.17 19.98 -23.55
C ARG A 408 -20.99 19.92 -24.83
N GLU A 409 -20.76 20.82 -25.78
CA GLU A 409 -21.45 20.85 -27.07
C GLU A 409 -21.13 19.59 -27.92
N LYS A 410 -19.84 19.27 -28.09
CA LYS A 410 -19.40 18.06 -28.81
C LYS A 410 -19.89 16.76 -28.20
N MET A 411 -20.14 16.75 -26.88
CA MET A 411 -20.69 15.61 -26.17
C MET A 411 -22.23 15.58 -26.20
N VAL A 412 -22.90 16.62 -26.67
CA VAL A 412 -24.37 16.66 -26.81
C VAL A 412 -24.82 16.28 -28.22
N ASP A 413 -24.01 16.62 -29.22
CA ASP A 413 -24.21 16.27 -30.64
C ASP A 413 -23.80 14.82 -30.95
#